data_AF-A0A0F9KSM3-F1
#
_entry.id   AF-A0A0F9KSM3-F1
#
_cell.length_a   1.000
_cell.length_b   1.000
_cell.length_c   1.000
_cell.angle_alpha   90.00
_cell.angle_beta   90.00
_cell.angle_gamma   90.00
#
_symmetry.space_group_name_H-M   'P 1'
#
loop_
_entity.id
_entity.type
_entity.pdbx_description
1 polymer ?
#
loop_
_entity_poly.entity_id
_entity_poly.type
_entity_poly.pdbx_seq_one_letter_code
_entity_poly.pdbx_strand_id
1 'polypeptide(L)'
;MKTDSKKDKSIPFMVMTSFFLSFIFARLWVIVSGADSPVYQESSTYVGRNLIIKGLHVHHFFYGFVLLCIGGWLALNYKRGTLKKIAPLLYGAGLGFFLDEIGFLLTWGDYWSSLSYAIAILIGVLFLNIVYFADFWYEVRKNMVLFNKEHPVVSRTLKMPLFMEVVDRMSNKISRTEKVGLVFTGLVYIGVGIAILIYPTLLYIWVSGGFIIGGLTYVVRAIKT
;
A
#
# COMPACT_ATOMS: atom_id res chain seq x y z
N MET A 1 25.62 -15.67 -23.17
CA MET A 1 25.35 -15.46 -21.73
C MET A 1 24.74 -14.07 -21.56
N LYS A 2 23.40 -13.96 -21.60
CA LYS A 2 22.71 -12.68 -21.37
C LYS A 2 22.77 -12.42 -19.87
N THR A 3 23.51 -11.39 -19.47
CA THR A 3 23.48 -10.87 -18.11
C THR A 3 22.05 -10.43 -17.80
N ASP A 4 21.35 -11.18 -16.95
CA ASP A 4 20.09 -10.74 -16.35
C ASP A 4 20.37 -9.43 -15.60
N SER A 5 20.10 -8.28 -16.24
CA SER A 5 20.15 -7.01 -15.54
C SER A 5 19.07 -7.07 -14.46
N LYS A 6 19.45 -7.18 -13.18
CA LYS A 6 18.53 -7.01 -12.06
C LYS A 6 17.67 -5.78 -12.36
N LYS A 7 16.37 -5.98 -12.56
CA LYS A 7 15.41 -4.91 -12.85
C LYS A 7 15.56 -3.87 -11.74
N ASP A 8 15.88 -2.62 -12.09
CA ASP A 8 16.11 -1.55 -11.12
C ASP A 8 14.82 -1.30 -10.31
N LYS A 9 14.82 -1.74 -9.05
CA LYS A 9 13.69 -1.62 -8.13
C LYS A 9 13.64 -0.27 -7.42
N SER A 10 14.59 0.64 -7.68
CA SER A 10 14.67 1.92 -6.98
C SER A 10 13.43 2.79 -7.20
N ILE A 11 12.91 2.85 -8.43
CA ILE A 11 11.72 3.63 -8.77
C ILE A 11 10.46 3.15 -8.04
N PRO A 12 10.03 1.88 -8.17
CA PRO A 12 8.83 1.42 -7.47
C PRO A 12 9.00 1.46 -5.95
N PHE A 13 10.22 1.25 -5.42
CA PHE A 13 10.51 1.44 -4.01
C PHE A 13 10.32 2.89 -3.56
N MET A 14 10.84 3.88 -4.32
CA MET A 14 10.63 5.31 -4.03
C MET A 14 9.15 5.69 -4.04
N VAL A 15 8.36 5.20 -4.99
CA VAL A 15 6.91 5.42 -5.03
C VAL A 15 6.24 4.85 -3.79
N MET A 16 6.54 3.59 -3.46
CA MET A 16 5.95 2.91 -2.29
C MET A 16 6.31 3.63 -0.98
N THR A 17 7.58 3.96 -0.77
CA THR A 17 8.02 4.63 0.46
C THR A 17 7.41 6.02 0.61
N SER A 18 7.44 6.83 -0.46
CA SER A 18 6.84 8.17 -0.41
C SER A 18 5.33 8.13 -0.20
N PHE A 19 4.62 7.16 -0.79
CA PHE A 19 3.20 6.90 -0.55
C PHE A 19 2.89 6.65 0.93
N PHE A 20 3.59 5.73 1.59
CA PHE A 20 3.34 5.43 2.99
C PHE A 20 3.69 6.62 3.89
N LEU A 21 4.82 7.29 3.63
CA LEU A 21 5.24 8.44 4.42
C LEU A 21 4.24 9.59 4.31
N SER A 22 3.75 9.92 3.12
CA SER A 22 2.79 11.00 2.93
C SER A 22 1.41 10.64 3.49
N PHE A 23 0.96 9.39 3.38
CA PHE A 23 -0.30 8.95 4.00
C PHE A 23 -0.24 9.08 5.53
N ILE A 24 0.84 8.57 6.14
CA ILE A 24 1.06 8.70 7.60
C ILE A 24 1.16 10.18 7.99
N PHE A 25 1.90 10.97 7.22
CA PHE A 25 2.04 12.40 7.45
C PHE A 25 0.69 13.13 7.39
N ALA A 26 -0.15 12.84 6.40
CA ALA A 26 -1.50 13.41 6.29
C ALA A 26 -2.33 13.09 7.53
N ARG A 27 -2.33 11.83 7.98
CA ARG A 27 -3.03 11.41 9.21
C ARG A 27 -2.52 12.13 10.45
N LEU A 28 -1.21 12.17 10.65
CA LEU A 28 -0.62 12.85 11.80
C LEU A 28 -0.90 14.36 11.76
N TRP A 29 -0.84 14.97 10.58
CA TRP A 29 -1.19 16.36 10.39
C TRP A 29 -2.62 16.64 10.82
N VAL A 30 -3.59 15.83 10.39
CA VAL A 30 -4.99 16.02 10.78
C VAL A 30 -5.21 15.73 12.27
N ILE A 31 -4.54 14.75 12.86
CA ILE A 31 -4.61 14.50 14.31
C ILE A 31 -4.09 15.70 15.12
N VAL A 32 -2.94 16.25 14.73
CA VAL A 32 -2.29 17.35 15.47
C VAL A 32 -3.02 18.67 15.27
N SER A 33 -3.41 18.95 14.03
CA SER A 33 -4.06 20.21 13.69
C SER A 33 -5.55 20.18 14.00
N GLY A 34 -6.20 19.01 13.96
CA GLY A 34 -7.65 18.82 13.97
C GLY A 34 -8.31 19.15 12.62
N ALA A 35 -7.58 19.21 11.51
CA ALA A 35 -8.09 19.68 10.21
C ALA A 35 -9.33 18.94 9.63
N ASP A 36 -9.88 17.96 10.32
CA ASP A 36 -11.12 17.23 10.00
C ASP A 36 -12.41 17.99 10.38
N SER A 37 -12.35 18.93 11.33
CA SER A 37 -13.56 19.65 11.76
C SER A 37 -14.05 20.63 10.68
N PRO A 38 -15.33 20.59 10.28
CA PRO A 38 -15.87 21.52 9.30
C PRO A 38 -15.96 22.91 9.91
N VAL A 39 -15.07 23.80 9.48
CA VAL A 39 -15.18 25.23 9.79
C VAL A 39 -16.16 25.82 8.78
N TYR A 40 -17.45 25.80 9.13
CA TYR A 40 -18.47 26.54 8.40
C TYR A 40 -18.24 28.03 8.65
N GLN A 41 -17.58 28.69 7.71
CA GLN A 41 -17.56 30.14 7.64
C GLN A 41 -18.05 30.56 6.26
N GLU A 42 -19.27 31.08 6.21
CA GLU A 42 -19.80 31.66 4.97
C GLU A 42 -18.89 32.81 4.52
N SER A 43 -18.50 32.78 3.24
CA SER A 43 -17.77 33.84 2.52
C SER A 43 -16.33 34.18 2.97
N SER A 44 -15.76 33.52 3.99
CA SER A 44 -14.38 33.79 4.40
C SER A 44 -13.36 33.04 3.52
N THR A 45 -12.21 33.68 3.29
CA THR A 45 -11.00 33.00 2.82
C THR A 45 -10.06 32.89 4.00
N TYR A 46 -9.73 31.67 4.40
CA TYR A 46 -8.88 31.39 5.55
C TYR A 46 -7.73 30.49 5.13
N VAL A 47 -6.52 30.90 5.52
CA VAL A 47 -5.29 30.15 5.31
C VAL A 47 -4.69 29.90 6.69
N GLY A 48 -4.85 28.68 7.17
CA GLY A 48 -4.29 28.25 8.45
C GLY A 48 -4.26 26.73 8.50
N ARG A 49 -4.86 26.14 9.54
CA ARG A 49 -5.08 24.69 9.65
C ARG A 49 -5.84 24.10 8.46
N ASN A 50 -6.83 24.85 7.98
CA ASN A 50 -7.67 24.52 6.84
C ASN A 50 -7.47 25.59 5.77
N LEU A 51 -7.47 25.17 4.50
CA LEU A 51 -7.58 26.10 3.38
C LEU A 51 -9.05 26.22 3.01
N ILE A 52 -9.63 27.40 3.22
CA ILE A 52 -11.02 27.70 2.82
C ILE A 52 -10.98 28.83 1.82
N ILE A 53 -11.56 28.61 0.65
CA ILE A 53 -11.64 29.61 -0.42
C ILE A 53 -13.12 29.88 -0.68
N LYS A 54 -13.60 31.08 -0.34
CA LYS A 54 -15.02 31.48 -0.51
C LYS A 54 -15.99 30.48 0.14
N GLY A 55 -15.66 29.97 1.33
CA GLY A 55 -16.47 28.96 2.04
C GLY A 55 -16.29 27.52 1.55
N LEU A 56 -15.50 27.25 0.50
CA LEU A 56 -15.13 25.89 0.08
C LEU A 56 -13.86 25.43 0.79
N HIS A 57 -13.96 24.33 1.55
CA HIS A 57 -12.81 23.67 2.16
C HIS A 57 -12.03 22.89 1.11
N VAL A 58 -10.75 23.22 0.94
CA VAL A 58 -9.84 22.51 0.04
C VAL A 58 -9.22 21.36 0.82
N HIS A 59 -9.74 20.18 0.50
CA HIS A 59 -9.32 18.90 1.04
C HIS A 59 -7.90 18.48 0.59
N HIS A 60 -7.24 17.66 1.41
CA HIS A 60 -5.91 17.12 1.13
C HIS A 60 -5.82 16.36 -0.19
N PHE A 61 -6.92 15.74 -0.64
CA PHE A 61 -6.95 15.01 -1.90
C PHE A 61 -6.63 15.91 -3.11
N PHE A 62 -6.94 17.21 -3.05
CA PHE A 62 -6.60 18.14 -4.14
C PHE A 62 -5.08 18.36 -4.24
N TYR A 63 -4.39 18.53 -3.10
CA TYR A 63 -2.93 18.62 -3.10
C TYR A 63 -2.31 17.32 -3.62
N GLY A 64 -2.88 16.18 -3.21
CA GLY A 64 -2.50 14.86 -3.71
C GLY A 64 -2.65 14.74 -5.23
N PHE A 65 -3.79 15.19 -5.77
CA PHE A 65 -4.07 15.19 -7.20
C PHE A 65 -3.08 16.07 -7.98
N VAL A 66 -2.78 17.28 -7.51
CA VAL A 66 -1.79 18.17 -8.14
C VAL A 66 -0.40 17.52 -8.15
N LEU A 67 0.03 16.93 -7.03
CA LEU A 67 1.30 16.22 -6.93
C LEU A 67 1.37 15.01 -7.86
N LEU A 68 0.27 14.25 -8.01
CA LEU A 68 0.16 13.16 -8.97
C LEU A 68 0.34 13.65 -10.41
N CYS A 69 -0.33 14.75 -10.79
CA CYS A 69 -0.19 15.34 -12.12
C CYS A 69 1.25 15.78 -12.39
N ILE A 70 1.89 16.48 -11.44
CA ILE A 70 3.28 16.93 -11.57
C ILE A 70 4.23 15.73 -11.64
N GLY A 71 4.12 14.78 -10.71
CA GLY A 71 4.97 13.59 -10.67
C GLY A 71 4.83 12.73 -11.93
N GLY A 72 3.60 12.54 -12.41
CA GLY A 72 3.31 11.83 -13.65
C GLY A 72 3.87 12.54 -14.88
N TRP A 73 3.66 13.86 -14.98
CA TRP A 73 4.22 14.66 -16.07
C TRP A 73 5.76 14.58 -16.10
N LEU A 74 6.39 14.71 -14.94
CA LEU A 74 7.85 14.62 -14.84
C LEU A 74 8.36 13.23 -15.22
N ALA A 75 7.66 12.16 -14.81
CA ALA A 75 8.02 10.79 -15.16
C ALA A 75 7.95 10.53 -16.68
N LEU A 76 6.97 11.14 -17.36
CA LEU A 76 6.79 10.98 -18.81
C LEU A 76 7.85 11.75 -19.62
N ASN A 77 8.17 12.98 -19.19
CA ASN A 77 9.01 13.90 -19.97
C ASN A 77 10.51 13.82 -19.62
N TYR A 78 10.87 13.45 -18.39
CA TYR A 78 12.26 13.52 -17.90
C TYR A 78 12.80 12.16 -17.45
N LYS A 79 13.40 11.43 -18.40
CA LYS A 79 13.90 10.06 -18.18
C LYS A 79 15.32 9.97 -17.60
N ARG A 80 16.02 11.10 -17.43
CA ARG A 80 17.43 11.18 -16.97
C ARG A 80 17.62 12.33 -15.97
N GLY A 81 18.72 12.28 -15.22
CA GLY A 81 19.08 13.32 -14.24
C GLY A 81 18.24 13.30 -12.96
N THR A 82 18.29 14.38 -12.20
CA THR A 82 17.65 14.51 -10.87
C THR A 82 16.13 14.33 -10.94
N LEU A 83 15.48 14.81 -12.02
CA LEU A 83 14.04 14.71 -12.20
C LEU A 83 13.55 13.26 -12.31
N LYS A 84 14.39 12.33 -12.78
CA LYS A 84 14.08 10.88 -12.78
C LYS A 84 13.83 10.33 -11.37
N LYS A 85 14.50 10.90 -10.35
CA LYS A 85 14.34 10.50 -8.94
C LYS A 85 13.25 11.29 -8.23
N ILE A 86 13.06 12.57 -8.59
CA ILE A 86 12.01 13.42 -8.00
C ILE A 86 10.61 12.96 -8.45
N ALA A 87 10.45 12.59 -9.72
CA ALA A 87 9.15 12.17 -10.26
C ALA A 87 8.45 11.05 -9.46
N PRO A 88 9.10 9.90 -9.16
CA PRO A 88 8.46 8.84 -8.37
C PRO A 88 8.17 9.25 -6.91
N LEU A 89 8.97 10.14 -6.33
CA LEU A 89 8.73 10.66 -4.98
C LEU A 89 7.48 11.55 -4.94
N LEU A 90 7.34 12.47 -5.90
CA LEU A 90 6.15 13.32 -6.02
C LEU A 90 4.90 12.50 -6.34
N TYR A 91 5.04 11.51 -7.22
CA TYR A 91 3.93 10.64 -7.59
C TYR A 91 3.45 9.81 -6.39
N GLY A 92 4.35 9.15 -5.66
CA GLY A 92 3.97 8.38 -4.48
C GLY A 92 3.42 9.27 -3.36
N ALA A 93 4.05 10.42 -3.09
CA ALA A 93 3.54 11.39 -2.11
C ALA A 93 2.12 11.89 -2.48
N GLY A 94 1.92 12.24 -3.76
CA GLY A 94 0.61 12.63 -4.27
C GLY A 94 -0.44 11.55 -4.10
N LEU A 95 -0.07 10.29 -4.37
CA LEU A 95 -0.96 9.14 -4.15
C LEU A 95 -1.35 8.98 -2.68
N GLY A 96 -0.41 9.18 -1.74
CA GLY A 96 -0.71 9.03 -0.32
C GLY A 96 -1.62 10.15 0.21
N PHE A 97 -1.42 11.40 -0.21
CA PHE A 97 -2.35 12.49 0.11
C PHE A 97 -3.72 12.30 -0.54
N PHE A 98 -3.75 11.82 -1.78
CA PHE A 98 -5.01 11.56 -2.48
C PHE A 98 -5.83 10.46 -1.79
N LEU A 99 -5.17 9.36 -1.39
CA LEU A 99 -5.83 8.23 -0.74
C LEU A 99 -6.14 8.45 0.74
N ASP A 100 -5.61 9.50 1.38
CA ASP A 100 -5.98 9.88 2.75
C ASP A 100 -7.49 10.14 2.87
N GLU A 101 -8.06 10.87 1.93
CA GLU A 101 -9.47 11.30 1.97
C GLU A 101 -10.35 10.56 0.95
N ILE A 102 -9.88 9.44 0.39
CA ILE A 102 -10.70 8.67 -0.55
C ILE A 102 -11.97 8.11 0.10
N GLY A 103 -11.89 7.72 1.38
CA GLY A 103 -13.03 7.35 2.20
C GLY A 103 -14.01 8.50 2.31
N PHE A 104 -13.55 9.69 2.72
CA PHE A 104 -14.35 10.91 2.78
C PHE A 104 -15.11 11.19 1.48
N LEU A 105 -14.45 11.05 0.33
CA LEU A 105 -15.07 11.21 -1.00
C LEU A 105 -16.15 10.17 -1.28
N LEU A 106 -15.90 8.91 -0.93
CA LEU A 106 -16.80 7.78 -1.21
C LEU A 106 -17.94 7.65 -0.19
N THR A 107 -17.77 8.19 1.01
CA THR A 107 -18.75 8.15 2.10
C THR A 107 -19.44 9.50 2.34
N TRP A 108 -19.23 10.48 1.45
CA TRP A 108 -19.89 11.78 1.48
C TRP A 108 -19.67 12.57 2.77
N GLY A 109 -18.45 12.55 3.31
CA GLY A 109 -18.08 13.44 4.41
C GLY A 109 -17.48 12.79 5.65
N ASP A 110 -17.37 11.46 5.69
CA ASP A 110 -16.71 10.77 6.81
C ASP A 110 -15.19 10.70 6.62
N TYR A 111 -14.47 11.66 7.23
CA TYR A 111 -13.01 11.75 7.16
C TYR A 111 -12.31 10.54 7.79
N TRP A 112 -12.91 9.96 8.83
CA TRP A 112 -12.37 8.84 9.59
C TRP A 112 -12.82 7.48 9.06
N SER A 113 -13.42 7.46 7.86
CA SER A 113 -13.91 6.24 7.24
C SER A 113 -12.84 5.15 7.18
N SER A 114 -13.20 3.97 7.67
CA SER A 114 -12.38 2.75 7.57
C SER A 114 -12.00 2.41 6.12
N LEU A 115 -12.76 2.91 5.14
CA LEU A 115 -12.52 2.71 3.72
C LEU A 115 -11.19 3.30 3.24
N SER A 116 -10.78 4.48 3.73
CA SER A 116 -9.48 5.07 3.38
C SER A 116 -8.33 4.16 3.83
N TYR A 117 -8.42 3.60 5.03
CA TYR A 117 -7.41 2.69 5.57
C TYR A 117 -7.38 1.36 4.80
N ALA A 118 -8.56 0.80 4.48
CA ALA A 118 -8.65 -0.44 3.71
C ALA A 118 -8.01 -0.28 2.32
N ILE A 119 -8.32 0.80 1.61
CA ILE A 119 -7.73 1.10 0.30
C ILE A 119 -6.22 1.34 0.41
N ALA A 120 -5.77 2.10 1.41
CA ALA A 120 -4.34 2.36 1.60
C ALA A 120 -3.55 1.06 1.89
N ILE A 121 -4.08 0.17 2.73
CA ILE A 121 -3.48 -1.15 2.99
C ILE A 121 -3.44 -1.99 1.72
N LEU A 122 -4.55 -2.02 0.96
CA LEU A 122 -4.65 -2.78 -0.28
C LEU A 122 -3.62 -2.33 -1.33
N ILE A 123 -3.45 -1.02 -1.50
CA ILE A 123 -2.42 -0.44 -2.37
C ILE A 123 -1.01 -0.71 -1.83
N GLY A 124 -0.84 -0.66 -0.51
CA GLY A 124 0.41 -1.02 0.15
C GLY A 124 0.84 -2.46 -0.13
N VAL A 125 -0.07 -3.42 0.02
CA VAL A 125 0.15 -4.84 -0.30
C VAL A 125 0.49 -5.02 -1.78
N LEU A 126 -0.19 -4.28 -2.66
CA LEU A 126 0.12 -4.30 -4.09
C LEU A 126 1.54 -3.86 -4.39
N PHE A 127 1.98 -2.75 -3.81
CA PHE A 127 3.35 -2.26 -4.00
C PHE A 127 4.38 -3.23 -3.45
N LEU A 128 4.16 -3.78 -2.26
CA LEU A 128 5.03 -4.81 -1.69
C LEU A 128 5.13 -6.02 -2.61
N ASN A 129 4.01 -6.45 -3.19
CA ASN A 129 3.99 -7.51 -4.18
C ASN A 129 4.84 -7.12 -5.40
N ILE A 130 4.59 -5.97 -6.04
CA ILE A 130 5.34 -5.53 -7.23
C ILE A 130 6.86 -5.43 -6.96
N VAL A 131 7.27 -4.92 -5.80
CA VAL A 131 8.69 -4.71 -5.46
C VAL A 131 9.36 -6.01 -5.03
N TYR A 132 8.74 -6.79 -4.15
CA TYR A 132 9.40 -7.89 -3.43
C TYR A 132 8.92 -9.28 -3.79
N PHE A 133 7.92 -9.46 -4.66
CA PHE A 133 7.37 -10.79 -4.96
C PHE A 133 8.43 -11.82 -5.32
N ALA A 134 9.34 -11.49 -6.23
CA ALA A 134 10.44 -12.38 -6.63
C ALA A 134 11.36 -12.75 -5.47
N ASP A 135 11.79 -11.76 -4.68
CA ASP A 135 12.75 -11.95 -3.60
C ASP A 135 12.10 -12.75 -2.45
N PHE A 136 10.82 -12.47 -2.18
CA PHE A 136 10.00 -13.20 -1.22
C PHE A 136 9.90 -14.68 -1.58
N TRP A 137 9.48 -15.01 -2.81
CA TRP A 137 9.33 -16.41 -3.21
C TRP A 137 10.68 -17.14 -3.30
N TYR A 138 11.75 -16.43 -3.63
CA TYR A 138 13.10 -16.99 -3.60
C TYR A 138 13.53 -17.39 -2.17
N GLU A 139 13.33 -16.51 -1.18
CA GLU A 139 13.64 -16.83 0.22
C GLU A 139 12.68 -17.88 0.80
N VAL A 140 11.39 -17.85 0.48
CA VAL A 140 10.44 -18.91 0.86
C VAL A 140 10.92 -20.27 0.34
N ARG A 141 11.30 -20.34 -0.95
CA ARG A 141 11.86 -21.55 -1.56
C ARG A 141 13.09 -22.04 -0.81
N LYS A 142 14.06 -21.14 -0.58
CA LYS A 142 15.32 -21.47 0.10
C LYS A 142 15.07 -22.02 1.50
N ASN A 143 14.24 -21.35 2.28
CA ASN A 143 13.89 -21.78 3.64
C ASN A 143 13.12 -23.10 3.65
N MET A 144 12.25 -23.34 2.67
CA MET A 144 11.55 -24.62 2.54
C MET A 144 12.47 -25.77 2.16
N VAL A 145 13.42 -25.55 1.26
CA VAL A 145 14.44 -26.56 0.91
C VAL A 145 15.27 -26.92 2.15
N LEU A 146 15.64 -25.93 2.97
CA LEU A 146 16.33 -26.14 4.24
C LEU A 146 15.46 -26.93 5.23
N PHE A 147 14.23 -26.49 5.46
CA PHE A 147 13.27 -27.15 6.35
C PHE A 147 13.00 -28.61 5.95
N ASN A 148 12.84 -28.87 4.65
CA ASN A 148 12.61 -30.23 4.14
C ASN A 148 13.82 -31.16 4.35
N LYS A 149 15.05 -30.60 4.36
CA LYS A 149 16.26 -31.37 4.69
C LYS A 149 16.36 -31.67 6.18
N GLU A 150 15.99 -30.72 7.03
CA GLU A 150 16.08 -30.84 8.49
C GLU A 150 14.96 -31.71 9.09
N HIS A 151 13.76 -31.65 8.52
CA HIS A 151 12.57 -32.32 9.06
C HIS A 151 11.80 -33.15 8.00
N PRO A 152 12.40 -34.25 7.48
CA PRO A 152 11.85 -35.03 6.36
C PRO A 152 10.53 -35.76 6.68
N VAL A 153 10.28 -36.09 7.96
CA VAL A 153 9.03 -36.75 8.37
C VAL A 153 7.88 -35.74 8.44
N VAL A 154 8.13 -34.57 9.04
CA VAL A 154 7.15 -33.48 9.16
C VAL A 154 6.78 -32.92 7.79
N SER A 155 7.75 -32.79 6.89
CA SER A 155 7.52 -32.28 5.54
C SER A 155 6.63 -33.20 4.70
N ARG A 156 6.80 -34.52 4.85
CA ARG A 156 5.99 -35.52 4.16
C ARG A 156 4.53 -35.52 4.66
N THR A 157 4.32 -35.35 5.96
CA THR A 157 2.97 -35.23 6.57
C THR A 157 2.23 -33.97 6.11
N LEU A 158 2.93 -32.84 6.00
CA LEU A 158 2.35 -31.57 5.57
C LEU A 158 2.17 -31.43 4.04
N LYS A 159 2.43 -32.48 3.25
CA LYS A 159 2.43 -32.43 1.77
C LYS A 159 3.30 -31.30 1.20
N MET A 160 4.40 -30.96 1.88
CA MET A 160 5.39 -29.98 1.41
C MET A 160 5.90 -30.22 -0.02
N PRO A 161 5.99 -31.46 -0.56
CA PRO A 161 6.41 -31.68 -1.96
C PRO A 161 5.47 -31.03 -2.98
N LEU A 162 4.15 -31.03 -2.72
CA LEU A 162 3.16 -30.37 -3.58
C LEU A 162 3.30 -28.84 -3.51
N PHE A 163 3.51 -28.32 -2.29
CA PHE A 163 3.71 -26.89 -2.06
C PHE A 163 5.04 -26.39 -2.66
N MET A 164 6.10 -27.21 -2.61
CA MET A 164 7.39 -26.96 -3.27
C MET A 164 7.24 -26.80 -4.78
N GLU A 165 6.39 -27.58 -5.45
CA GLU A 165 6.13 -27.43 -6.88
C GLU A 165 5.50 -26.07 -7.21
N VAL A 166 4.56 -25.61 -6.38
CA VAL A 166 3.95 -24.28 -6.51
C VAL A 166 5.00 -23.19 -6.32
N VAL A 167 5.82 -23.31 -5.27
CA VAL A 167 6.89 -22.35 -4.96
C VAL A 167 7.96 -22.32 -6.05
N ASP A 168 8.37 -23.48 -6.57
CA ASP A 168 9.30 -23.59 -7.71
C ASP A 168 8.73 -22.94 -8.97
N ARG A 169 7.44 -23.16 -9.26
CA ARG A 169 6.76 -22.53 -10.39
C ARG A 169 6.72 -21.01 -10.24
N MET A 170 6.48 -20.49 -9.03
CA MET A 170 6.43 -19.05 -8.74
C MET A 170 7.83 -18.41 -8.79
N SER A 171 8.85 -19.11 -8.29
CA SER A 171 10.25 -18.67 -8.33
C SER A 171 10.84 -18.70 -9.74
N ASN A 172 10.53 -19.70 -10.58
CA ASN A 172 11.14 -19.86 -11.91
C ASN A 172 10.42 -19.09 -13.04
N LYS A 173 9.22 -18.53 -12.81
CA LYS A 173 8.47 -17.77 -13.83
C LYS A 173 9.05 -16.37 -14.12
N ILE A 174 10.22 -16.06 -13.58
CA ILE A 174 10.81 -14.71 -13.54
C ILE A 174 11.35 -14.21 -14.90
N SER A 175 11.47 -15.04 -15.94
CA SER A 175 11.94 -14.60 -17.27
C SER A 175 10.84 -14.06 -18.23
N ARG A 176 9.55 -14.01 -17.82
CA ARG A 176 8.44 -13.41 -18.62
C ARG A 176 7.46 -12.60 -17.75
N THR A 177 8.00 -11.66 -16.99
CA THR A 177 7.43 -11.02 -15.78
C THR A 177 6.55 -9.77 -15.99
N GLU A 178 5.79 -9.69 -17.09
CA GLU A 178 4.82 -8.58 -17.23
C GLU A 178 3.38 -9.10 -17.30
N LYS A 179 3.09 -10.03 -18.22
CA LYS A 179 1.74 -10.57 -18.38
C LYS A 179 1.29 -11.46 -17.22
N VAL A 180 2.20 -12.27 -16.66
CA VAL A 180 1.85 -13.20 -15.58
C VAL A 180 1.64 -12.48 -14.26
N GLY A 181 2.43 -11.44 -13.98
CA GLY A 181 2.24 -10.59 -12.80
C GLY A 181 0.89 -9.88 -12.87
N LEU A 182 0.55 -9.27 -14.01
CA LEU A 182 -0.74 -8.62 -14.21
C LEU A 182 -1.92 -9.58 -14.08
N VAL A 183 -1.82 -10.79 -14.64
CA VAL A 183 -2.87 -11.82 -14.52
C VAL A 183 -3.00 -12.30 -13.07
N PHE A 184 -1.90 -12.54 -12.36
CA PHE A 184 -1.93 -12.98 -10.97
C PHE A 184 -2.50 -11.88 -10.05
N THR A 185 -2.01 -10.65 -10.18
CA THR A 185 -2.52 -9.49 -9.44
C THR A 185 -4.01 -9.26 -9.73
N GLY A 186 -4.44 -9.35 -11.00
CA GLY A 186 -5.85 -9.26 -11.37
C GLY A 186 -6.71 -10.35 -10.71
N LEU A 187 -6.24 -11.60 -10.70
CA LEU A 187 -6.95 -12.70 -10.04
C LEU A 187 -7.01 -12.55 -8.51
N VAL A 188 -5.95 -12.04 -7.88
CA VAL A 188 -5.94 -11.75 -6.43
C VAL A 188 -6.95 -10.65 -6.11
N TYR A 189 -7.00 -9.56 -6.88
CA TYR A 189 -7.97 -8.49 -6.67
C TYR A 189 -9.41 -8.95 -6.85
N ILE A 190 -9.67 -9.72 -7.90
CA ILE A 190 -11.00 -10.29 -8.15
C ILE A 190 -11.37 -11.26 -7.03
N GLY A 191 -10.46 -12.15 -6.62
CA GLY A 191 -10.69 -13.11 -5.54
C GLY A 191 -10.95 -12.45 -4.19
N VAL A 192 -10.20 -11.42 -3.84
CA VAL A 192 -10.39 -10.63 -2.61
C VAL A 192 -11.72 -9.86 -2.66
N GLY A 193 -12.04 -9.23 -3.79
CA GLY A 193 -13.32 -8.53 -3.98
C GLY A 193 -14.51 -9.48 -3.84
N ILE A 194 -14.45 -10.66 -4.48
CA ILE A 194 -15.47 -11.70 -4.36
C ILE A 194 -15.57 -12.22 -2.92
N ALA A 195 -14.43 -12.46 -2.25
CA ALA A 195 -14.44 -12.94 -0.87
C ALA A 195 -15.07 -11.92 0.10
N ILE A 196 -14.85 -10.62 -0.12
CA ILE A 196 -15.48 -9.55 0.66
C ILE A 196 -17.00 -9.49 0.40
N LEU A 197 -17.42 -9.67 -0.85
CA LEU A 197 -18.85 -9.68 -1.21
C LEU A 197 -19.58 -10.92 -0.66
N ILE A 198 -18.94 -12.09 -0.67
CA ILE A 198 -19.53 -13.34 -0.18
C ILE A 198 -19.48 -13.42 1.36
N TYR A 199 -18.40 -12.93 1.97
CA TYR A 199 -18.16 -12.99 3.40
C TYR A 199 -17.84 -11.60 3.97
N PRO A 200 -18.81 -10.68 4.04
CA PRO A 200 -18.58 -9.34 4.60
C PRO A 200 -18.11 -9.42 6.05
N THR A 201 -18.56 -10.42 6.80
CA THR A 201 -18.10 -10.75 8.16
C THR A 201 -16.61 -11.05 8.25
N LEU A 202 -16.00 -11.59 7.18
CA LEU A 202 -14.56 -11.83 7.13
C LEU A 202 -13.80 -10.52 7.20
N LEU A 203 -14.23 -9.50 6.43
CA LEU A 203 -13.66 -8.15 6.49
C LEU A 203 -13.78 -7.58 7.91
N TYR A 204 -14.95 -7.70 8.53
CA TYR A 204 -15.17 -7.24 9.90
C TYR A 204 -14.24 -7.96 10.91
N ILE A 205 -14.05 -9.27 10.80
CA ILE A 205 -13.18 -10.06 11.69
C ILE A 205 -11.70 -9.71 11.50
N TRP A 206 -11.24 -9.58 10.26
CA TRP A 206 -9.85 -9.19 9.97
C TRP A 206 -9.54 -7.78 10.47
N VAL A 207 -10.45 -6.83 10.21
CA VAL A 207 -10.30 -5.44 10.65
C VAL A 207 -10.36 -5.35 12.18
N SER A 208 -11.35 -5.97 12.83
CA SER A 208 -11.48 -5.96 14.29
C SER A 208 -10.32 -6.67 15.00
N GLY A 209 -9.85 -7.81 14.46
CA GLY A 209 -8.67 -8.51 14.96
C GLY A 209 -7.41 -7.63 14.94
N GLY A 210 -7.24 -6.82 13.88
CA GLY A 210 -6.18 -5.83 13.80
C GLY A 210 -6.23 -4.79 14.94
N PHE A 211 -7.42 -4.26 15.23
CA PHE A 211 -7.61 -3.31 16.33
C PHE A 211 -7.36 -3.94 17.72
N ILE A 212 -7.83 -5.16 17.94
CA ILE A 212 -7.66 -5.87 19.22
C ILE A 212 -6.18 -6.16 19.50
N ILE A 213 -5.46 -6.69 18.51
CA ILE A 213 -4.02 -6.98 18.63
C ILE A 213 -3.22 -5.70 18.86
N GLY A 214 -3.57 -4.62 18.16
CA GLY A 214 -3.00 -3.29 18.37
C GLY A 214 -3.21 -2.79 19.80
N GLY A 215 -4.43 -2.85 20.32
CA GLY A 215 -4.73 -2.46 21.70
C GLY A 215 -3.94 -3.25 22.73
N LEU A 216 -3.87 -4.57 22.57
CA LEU A 216 -3.08 -5.46 23.43
C LEU A 216 -1.59 -5.11 23.42
N THR A 217 -1.03 -4.76 22.27
CA THR A 217 0.40 -4.39 22.19
C THR A 217 0.71 -3.09 22.95
N TYR A 218 -0.22 -2.13 22.98
CA TYR A 218 -0.06 -0.91 23.79
C TYR A 218 -0.19 -1.17 25.28
N VAL A 219 -1.13 -2.01 25.70
CA VAL A 219 -1.28 -2.41 27.11
C VAL A 219 -0.02 -3.14 27.60
N VAL A 220 0.50 -4.08 26.82
CA VAL A 220 1.74 -4.81 27.15
C VAL A 220 2.94 -3.88 27.23
N ARG A 221 3.03 -2.86 26.37
CA ARG A 221 4.09 -1.85 26.45
C ARG A 221 3.98 -0.97 27.68
N ALA A 222 2.76 -0.57 28.06
CA ALA A 222 2.53 0.23 29.27
C ALA A 222 2.92 -0.51 30.55
N ILE A 223 2.71 -1.84 30.61
CA ILE A 223 3.08 -2.67 31.78
C ILE A 223 4.60 -2.93 31.86
N LYS A 224 5.31 -2.86 30.73
CA LYS A 224 6.77 -3.07 30.67
C LYS A 224 7.58 -1.79 30.90
N THR A 225 6.93 -0.66 31.16
CA THR A 225 7.56 0.62 31.51
C THR A 225 7.46 0.81 33.02
#